data_AF-A0A3D4F927-F1
#
_entry.id   AF-A0A3D4F927-F1
#
_cell.length_a   1.000
_cell.length_b   1.000
_cell.length_c   1.000
_cell.angle_alpha   90.00
_cell.angle_beta   90.00
_cell.angle_gamma   90.00
#
_symmetry.space_group_name_H-M   'P 1'
#
loop_
_entity.id
_entity.type
_entity.pdbx_description
1 polymer ?
#
loop_
_entity_poly.entity_id
_entity_poly.type
_entity_poly.pdbx_seq_one_letter_code
_entity_poly.pdbx_strand_id
1 'polypeptide(L)'
;MTPNTKHTSIEPDEPKSQPRMGWISGFLIMLGLLKFGIPIILQDQVEAPSGILEWIFLPWPMQYGTLLLVLWALWAITQWPHRTRRRSIFLLVPMGWFTLQLASTWGSIDRELSWMMVGHFLTLLALFYSGFFLLSRDRVLSSTFLGPSLGLVLCLWTATEQRLGGLEATRQMIYSQPYWQETYPEDFLQKALEDPLWLQAIRRDETLLQQAIEQFHLSSGLAVAGNLPSELKRDLGFLEKIGKDRIFGTLFYPNALASGILLFLPLTSLTVWRLSQKLQVPSRWLITGTLVVWGVLCIVWSGSKGGWLVGMISVALLLLASGMKQRAKVLTVLAVLFMAGTAFSLKFKNYFEQGATSLSARWTYWEAGWKSSMNHPLLGSGPGTFVRVFSRSKPEDAEMARLAHNDYLQQASDSGWIAALLYLAWIVWPLIRCRPQQGLKQNPTLTVVWIGLCAWSIQNTIEFGLYIPALSWPFFLLLGWLWGRHVQESTPSRSMA
;
A
#
# COMPACT_ATOMS: atom_id res chain seq x y z
N MET A 1 10.66 -32.74 62.76
CA MET A 1 10.04 -33.18 61.49
C MET A 1 9.10 -32.08 61.03
N THR A 2 9.58 -31.21 60.15
CA THR A 2 8.80 -30.12 59.53
C THR A 2 8.12 -30.67 58.27
N PRO A 3 6.80 -30.49 58.08
CA PRO A 3 6.11 -30.99 56.90
C PRO A 3 6.44 -30.12 55.69
N ASN A 4 6.98 -30.75 54.67
CA ASN A 4 7.39 -30.16 53.41
C ASN A 4 6.14 -29.99 52.51
N THR A 5 5.48 -28.84 52.58
CA THR A 5 4.38 -28.50 51.66
C THR A 5 4.97 -28.10 50.31
N LYS A 6 4.93 -29.04 49.35
CA LYS A 6 5.15 -28.75 47.93
C LYS A 6 4.09 -27.75 47.46
N HIS A 7 4.47 -26.48 47.36
CA HIS A 7 3.77 -25.52 46.52
C HIS A 7 3.88 -26.01 45.06
N THR A 8 2.84 -26.65 44.57
CA THR A 8 2.59 -26.80 43.14
C THR A 8 2.15 -25.42 42.64
N SER A 9 3.11 -24.61 42.22
CA SER A 9 2.83 -23.44 41.40
C SER A 9 2.20 -23.94 40.10
N ILE A 10 0.88 -23.85 40.00
CA ILE A 10 0.18 -23.94 38.72
C ILE A 10 0.63 -22.71 37.94
N GLU A 11 1.65 -22.87 37.10
CA GLU A 11 1.98 -21.88 36.08
C GLU A 11 0.69 -21.60 35.30
N PRO A 12 0.28 -20.32 35.14
CA PRO A 12 -0.83 -20.00 34.28
C PRO A 12 -0.48 -20.50 32.87
N ASP A 13 -1.32 -21.36 32.30
CA ASP A 13 -1.22 -21.87 30.92
C ASP A 13 -0.78 -20.72 29.99
N GLU A 14 0.53 -20.66 29.68
CA GLU A 14 1.00 -19.79 28.62
C GLU A 14 0.29 -20.26 27.35
N PRO A 15 -0.41 -19.38 26.61
CA PRO A 15 -1.03 -19.79 25.36
C PRO A 15 0.09 -20.27 24.44
N LYS A 16 0.18 -21.60 24.27
CA LYS A 16 1.14 -22.26 23.40
C LYS A 16 1.12 -21.55 22.05
N SER A 17 2.29 -21.13 21.58
CA SER A 17 2.45 -20.53 20.27
C SER A 17 1.78 -21.44 19.22
N GLN A 18 1.00 -20.85 18.31
CA GLN A 18 0.35 -21.59 17.22
C GLN A 18 1.15 -21.36 15.92
N PRO A 19 2.32 -21.99 15.73
CA PRO A 19 3.20 -21.70 14.61
C PRO A 19 2.52 -21.89 13.25
N ARG A 20 1.59 -22.85 13.15
CA ARG A 20 0.80 -23.08 11.93
C ARG A 20 -0.01 -21.85 11.50
N MET A 21 -0.60 -21.11 12.46
CA MET A 21 -1.35 -19.86 12.21
C MET A 21 -0.46 -18.79 11.63
N GLY A 22 0.74 -18.63 12.19
CA GLY A 22 1.68 -17.66 11.69
C GLY A 22 2.14 -17.98 10.27
N TRP A 23 2.51 -19.24 9.98
CA TRP A 23 2.92 -19.64 8.63
C TRP A 23 1.85 -19.41 7.56
N ILE A 24 0.61 -19.83 7.82
CA ILE A 24 -0.49 -19.66 6.85
C ILE A 24 -0.78 -18.16 6.65
N SER A 25 -0.82 -17.38 7.73
CA SER A 25 -1.05 -15.93 7.64
C SER A 25 0.09 -15.22 6.90
N GLY A 26 1.34 -15.63 7.15
CA GLY A 26 2.52 -15.11 6.45
C GLY A 26 2.50 -15.45 4.96
N PHE A 27 2.10 -16.68 4.61
CA PHE A 27 1.96 -17.11 3.21
C PHE A 27 0.84 -16.33 2.49
N LEU A 28 -0.30 -16.10 3.14
CA LEU A 28 -1.37 -15.28 2.60
C LEU A 28 -0.89 -13.84 2.30
N ILE A 29 -0.14 -13.22 3.22
CA ILE A 29 0.43 -11.89 2.99
C ILE A 29 1.45 -11.91 1.84
N MET A 30 2.29 -12.94 1.77
CA MET A 30 3.25 -13.11 0.68
C MET A 30 2.55 -13.15 -0.67
N LEU A 31 1.51 -13.98 -0.82
CA LEU A 31 0.69 -14.03 -2.02
C LEU A 31 -0.01 -12.70 -2.28
N GLY A 32 -0.53 -12.04 -1.24
CA GLY A 32 -1.02 -10.67 -1.27
C GLY A 32 -0.10 -9.74 -2.04
N LEU A 33 1.16 -9.65 -1.59
CA LEU A 33 2.18 -8.76 -2.13
C LEU A 33 2.60 -9.11 -3.57
N LEU A 34 2.64 -10.39 -3.90
CA LEU A 34 3.11 -10.86 -5.21
C LEU A 34 2.01 -10.89 -6.27
N LYS A 35 0.75 -11.13 -5.89
CA LYS A 35 -0.34 -11.48 -6.81
C LYS A 35 -1.50 -10.50 -6.82
N PHE A 36 -1.76 -9.82 -5.71
CA PHE A 36 -2.93 -8.96 -5.55
C PHE A 36 -2.54 -7.48 -5.41
N GLY A 37 -1.60 -7.06 -6.27
CA GLY A 37 -1.09 -5.68 -6.33
C GLY A 37 -2.00 -4.69 -7.05
N ILE A 38 -3.03 -5.18 -7.76
CA ILE A 38 -3.98 -4.38 -8.55
C ILE A 38 -5.18 -3.95 -7.68
N PRO A 39 -5.62 -2.69 -7.76
CA PRO A 39 -6.81 -2.22 -7.03
C PRO A 39 -8.07 -3.03 -7.32
N ILE A 40 -8.96 -3.15 -6.33
CA ILE A 40 -10.22 -3.90 -6.47
C ILE A 40 -11.12 -3.33 -7.58
N ILE A 41 -11.15 -2.01 -7.77
CA ILE A 41 -11.90 -1.36 -8.86
C ILE A 41 -11.41 -1.68 -10.28
N LEU A 42 -10.29 -2.38 -10.43
CA LEU A 42 -9.65 -2.69 -11.72
C LEU A 42 -9.57 -4.20 -11.99
N GLN A 43 -10.36 -5.00 -11.27
CA GLN A 43 -10.31 -6.46 -11.39
C GLN A 43 -10.91 -6.98 -12.69
N ASP A 44 -11.72 -6.18 -13.36
CA ASP A 44 -12.21 -6.42 -14.71
C ASP A 44 -11.07 -6.44 -15.75
N GLN A 45 -9.93 -5.82 -15.44
CA GLN A 45 -8.75 -5.76 -16.30
C GLN A 45 -7.73 -6.88 -16.03
N VAL A 46 -8.03 -7.81 -15.13
CA VAL A 46 -7.11 -8.89 -14.73
C VAL A 46 -7.60 -10.21 -15.28
N GLU A 47 -6.90 -10.73 -16.28
CA GLU A 47 -7.19 -12.03 -16.88
C GLU A 47 -6.67 -13.19 -16.03
N ALA A 48 -7.33 -14.35 -16.15
CA ALA A 48 -6.92 -15.56 -15.46
C ALA A 48 -5.67 -16.17 -16.12
N PRO A 49 -4.60 -16.46 -15.37
CA PRO A 49 -3.41 -17.10 -15.92
C PRO A 49 -3.72 -18.47 -16.55
N SER A 50 -3.28 -18.67 -17.79
CA SER A 50 -3.48 -19.88 -18.57
C SER A 50 -2.30 -20.86 -18.46
N GLY A 51 -1.07 -20.33 -18.35
CA GLY A 51 0.17 -21.10 -18.29
C GLY A 51 0.92 -21.01 -16.95
N ILE A 52 1.83 -21.95 -16.69
CA ILE A 52 2.61 -22.01 -15.44
C ILE A 52 3.42 -20.73 -15.20
N LEU A 53 4.02 -20.16 -16.25
CA LEU A 53 4.79 -18.92 -16.13
C LEU A 53 3.89 -17.72 -15.79
N GLU A 54 2.70 -17.65 -16.37
CA GLU A 54 1.73 -16.61 -16.05
C GLU A 54 1.29 -16.73 -14.57
N TRP A 55 1.06 -17.95 -14.08
CA TRP A 55 0.78 -18.19 -12.67
C TRP A 55 1.89 -17.70 -11.74
N ILE A 56 3.16 -17.67 -12.18
CA ILE A 56 4.31 -17.23 -11.39
C ILE A 56 4.55 -15.72 -11.49
N PHE A 57 4.42 -15.13 -12.68
CA PHE A 57 4.82 -13.73 -12.91
C PHE A 57 3.66 -12.74 -13.02
N LEU A 58 2.47 -13.18 -13.44
CA LEU A 58 1.32 -12.29 -13.59
C LEU A 58 0.51 -12.15 -12.29
N PRO A 59 -0.19 -11.00 -12.13
CA PRO A 59 -1.18 -10.82 -11.06
C PRO A 59 -2.33 -11.82 -11.21
N TRP A 60 -3.02 -12.09 -10.11
CA TRP A 60 -4.13 -13.04 -10.10
C TRP A 60 -5.47 -12.31 -9.96
N PRO A 61 -6.51 -12.75 -10.68
CA PRO A 61 -7.87 -12.30 -10.46
C PRO A 61 -8.30 -12.44 -8.99
N MET A 62 -9.05 -11.47 -8.50
CA MET A 62 -9.48 -11.43 -7.09
C MET A 62 -10.31 -12.62 -6.63
N GLN A 63 -10.93 -13.38 -7.54
CA GLN A 63 -11.65 -14.62 -7.23
C GLN A 63 -10.76 -15.63 -6.50
N TYR A 64 -9.49 -15.75 -6.91
CA TYR A 64 -8.52 -16.61 -6.22
C TYR A 64 -8.18 -16.08 -4.83
N GLY A 65 -8.07 -14.75 -4.70
CA GLY A 65 -7.87 -14.09 -3.42
C GLY A 65 -9.02 -14.37 -2.45
N THR A 66 -10.26 -14.22 -2.90
CA THR A 66 -11.46 -14.53 -2.13
C THR A 66 -11.49 -15.99 -1.69
N LEU A 67 -11.15 -16.94 -2.58
CA LEU A 67 -11.07 -18.36 -2.23
C LEU A 67 -10.03 -18.61 -1.12
N LEU A 68 -8.82 -18.05 -1.26
CA LEU A 68 -7.77 -18.17 -0.24
C LEU A 68 -8.22 -17.62 1.11
N LEU A 69 -8.93 -16.50 1.11
CA LEU A 69 -9.46 -15.88 2.33
C LEU A 69 -10.60 -16.68 2.94
N VAL A 70 -11.48 -17.29 2.15
CA VAL A 70 -12.54 -18.19 2.64
C VAL A 70 -11.90 -19.42 3.29
N LEU A 71 -10.93 -20.06 2.63
CA LEU A 71 -10.20 -21.19 3.20
C LEU A 71 -9.50 -20.82 4.51
N TRP A 72 -8.87 -19.65 4.53
CA TRP A 72 -8.25 -19.12 5.74
C TRP A 72 -9.27 -18.82 6.84
N ALA A 73 -10.45 -18.26 6.51
CA ALA A 73 -11.50 -17.93 7.46
C ALA A 73 -12.14 -19.19 8.06
N LEU A 74 -12.45 -20.20 7.23
CA LEU A 74 -12.92 -21.50 7.69
C LEU A 74 -11.93 -22.13 8.66
N TRP A 75 -10.64 -22.08 8.32
CA TRP A 75 -9.60 -22.57 9.18
C TRP A 75 -9.47 -21.74 10.49
N ALA A 76 -9.54 -20.41 10.39
CA ALA A 76 -9.50 -19.49 11.53
C ALA A 76 -10.63 -19.76 12.54
N ILE A 77 -11.83 -20.12 12.08
CA ILE A 77 -12.97 -20.50 12.93
C ILE A 77 -12.64 -21.74 13.76
N THR A 78 -11.95 -22.75 13.20
CA THR A 78 -11.51 -23.94 13.96
C THR A 78 -10.53 -23.62 15.08
N GLN A 79 -9.82 -22.49 14.97
CA GLN A 79 -8.84 -22.01 15.95
C GLN A 79 -9.44 -20.96 16.90
N TRP A 80 -10.73 -20.66 16.73
CA TRP A 80 -11.42 -19.65 17.52
C TRP A 80 -11.43 -20.04 18.98
N PRO A 81 -11.06 -19.13 19.90
CA PRO A 81 -10.98 -19.47 21.31
C PRO A 81 -12.38 -19.65 21.89
N HIS A 82 -12.66 -20.82 22.50
CA HIS A 82 -13.94 -21.11 23.16
C HIS A 82 -14.27 -20.20 24.36
N ARG A 83 -13.27 -19.47 24.90
CA ARG A 83 -13.44 -18.48 25.98
C ARG A 83 -12.68 -17.20 25.67
N THR A 84 -13.29 -16.27 24.94
CA THR A 84 -12.78 -14.90 24.80
C THR A 84 -13.27 -14.02 25.93
N ARG A 85 -12.47 -13.90 27.00
CA ARG A 85 -12.65 -12.84 28.00
C ARG A 85 -12.13 -11.47 27.51
N ARG A 86 -11.65 -11.40 26.27
CA ARG A 86 -11.09 -10.20 25.63
C ARG A 86 -12.21 -9.25 25.26
N ARG A 87 -12.57 -8.34 26.17
CA ARG A 87 -13.56 -7.29 25.94
C ARG A 87 -12.85 -5.98 25.64
N SER A 88 -13.12 -5.40 24.48
CA SER A 88 -12.70 -4.06 24.12
C SER A 88 -13.83 -3.42 23.33
N ILE A 89 -14.40 -2.33 23.85
CA ILE A 89 -15.48 -1.59 23.19
C ILE A 89 -15.05 -1.07 21.81
N PHE A 90 -13.74 -0.87 21.62
CA PHE A 90 -13.15 -0.47 20.35
C PHE A 90 -13.44 -1.47 19.22
N LEU A 91 -13.69 -2.75 19.52
CA LEU A 91 -14.10 -3.72 18.51
C LEU A 91 -15.43 -3.34 17.83
N LEU A 92 -16.26 -2.50 18.45
CA LEU A 92 -17.47 -2.01 17.80
C LEU A 92 -17.19 -0.96 16.71
N VAL A 93 -16.03 -0.28 16.73
CA VAL A 93 -15.69 0.77 15.75
C VAL A 93 -15.58 0.20 14.32
N PRO A 94 -14.80 -0.88 14.06
CA PRO A 94 -14.76 -1.52 12.74
C PRO A 94 -16.12 -2.08 12.29
N MET A 95 -16.92 -2.59 13.23
CA MET A 95 -18.25 -3.11 12.93
C MET A 95 -19.19 -2.00 12.51
N GLY A 96 -19.25 -0.90 13.27
CA GLY A 96 -20.05 0.26 12.95
C GLY A 96 -19.64 0.87 11.60
N TRP A 97 -18.33 0.95 11.33
CA TRP A 97 -17.83 1.36 10.02
C TRP A 97 -18.38 0.46 8.91
N PHE A 98 -18.26 -0.86 9.05
CA PHE A 98 -18.73 -1.81 8.04
C PHE A 98 -20.26 -1.79 7.86
N THR A 99 -21.03 -1.60 8.94
CA THR A 99 -22.48 -1.41 8.86
C THR A 99 -22.85 -0.19 8.02
N LEU A 100 -22.08 0.90 8.11
CA LEU A 100 -22.29 2.08 7.25
C LEU A 100 -21.90 1.81 5.79
N GLN A 101 -20.89 0.96 5.53
CA GLN A 101 -20.59 0.51 4.16
C GLN A 101 -21.78 -0.22 3.54
N LEU A 102 -22.41 -1.12 4.30
CA LEU A 102 -23.63 -1.81 3.86
C LEU A 102 -24.80 -0.83 3.65
N ALA A 103 -25.03 0.08 4.59
CA ALA A 103 -26.09 1.09 4.47
C ALA A 103 -25.89 2.00 3.25
N SER A 104 -24.64 2.37 2.97
CA SER A 104 -24.26 3.19 1.82
C SER A 104 -24.61 2.54 0.47
N THR A 105 -24.71 1.20 0.40
CA THR A 105 -25.13 0.51 -0.83
C THR A 105 -26.58 0.79 -1.24
N TRP A 106 -27.44 1.22 -0.31
CA TRP A 106 -28.88 1.45 -0.58
C TRP A 106 -29.11 2.61 -1.56
N GLY A 107 -28.28 3.66 -1.45
CA GLY A 107 -28.33 4.84 -2.31
C GLY A 107 -27.20 4.91 -3.33
N SER A 108 -26.51 3.79 -3.58
CA SER A 108 -25.31 3.80 -4.43
C SER A 108 -25.64 4.15 -5.88
N ILE A 109 -24.83 5.05 -6.46
CA ILE A 109 -24.92 5.44 -7.87
C ILE A 109 -24.36 4.39 -8.83
N ASP A 110 -23.60 3.42 -8.31
CA ASP A 110 -23.09 2.27 -9.06
C ASP A 110 -23.05 1.05 -8.13
N ARG A 111 -24.15 0.28 -8.18
CA ARG A 111 -24.42 -0.81 -7.24
C ARG A 111 -23.44 -1.96 -7.38
N GLU A 112 -22.95 -2.22 -8.59
CA GLU A 112 -21.99 -3.31 -8.86
C GLU A 112 -20.63 -3.00 -8.23
N LEU A 113 -20.09 -1.80 -8.47
CA LEU A 113 -18.84 -1.35 -7.83
C LEU A 113 -18.95 -1.35 -6.30
N SER A 114 -20.10 -0.91 -5.77
CA SER A 114 -20.34 -0.89 -4.32
C SER A 114 -20.35 -2.27 -3.68
N TRP A 115 -20.99 -3.27 -4.28
CA TRP A 115 -20.97 -4.63 -3.73
C TRP A 115 -19.60 -5.28 -3.83
N MET A 116 -18.86 -5.02 -4.91
CA MET A 116 -17.47 -5.46 -5.03
C MET A 116 -16.62 -4.89 -3.89
N MET A 117 -16.78 -3.60 -3.57
CA MET A 117 -16.08 -2.96 -2.46
C MET A 117 -16.51 -3.45 -1.08
N VAL A 118 -17.80 -3.68 -0.86
CA VAL A 118 -18.29 -4.27 0.38
C VAL A 118 -17.66 -5.64 0.63
N GLY A 119 -17.49 -6.48 -0.41
CA GLY A 119 -16.79 -7.76 -0.30
C GLY A 119 -15.33 -7.61 0.14
N HIS A 120 -14.62 -6.63 -0.42
CA HIS A 120 -13.26 -6.29 0.02
C HIS A 120 -13.23 -5.77 1.46
N PHE A 121 -14.13 -4.86 1.84
CA PHE A 121 -14.20 -4.32 3.20
C PHE A 121 -14.56 -5.37 4.26
N LEU A 122 -15.39 -6.36 3.91
CA LEU A 122 -15.63 -7.53 4.75
C LEU A 122 -14.35 -8.35 4.98
N THR A 123 -13.52 -8.46 3.95
CA THR A 123 -12.20 -9.11 4.06
C THR A 123 -11.29 -8.37 5.03
N LEU A 124 -11.21 -7.04 4.94
CA LEU A 124 -10.39 -6.22 5.86
C LEU A 124 -10.85 -6.38 7.31
N LEU A 125 -12.17 -6.42 7.52
CA LEU A 125 -12.79 -6.65 8.82
C LEU A 125 -12.42 -8.03 9.38
N ALA A 126 -12.55 -9.09 8.57
CA ALA A 126 -12.16 -10.45 8.96
C ALA A 126 -10.67 -10.54 9.31
N LEU A 127 -9.80 -9.94 8.50
CA LEU A 127 -8.36 -9.89 8.75
C LEU A 127 -8.01 -9.18 10.05
N PHE A 128 -8.61 -8.02 10.33
CA PHE A 128 -8.45 -7.33 11.60
C PHE A 128 -8.87 -8.18 12.80
N TYR A 129 -10.04 -8.81 12.73
CA TYR A 129 -10.54 -9.64 13.83
C TYR A 129 -9.70 -10.88 14.09
N SER A 130 -9.21 -11.54 13.04
CA SER A 130 -8.27 -12.65 13.20
C SER A 130 -6.93 -12.18 13.73
N GLY A 131 -6.44 -11.01 13.31
CA GLY A 131 -5.29 -10.36 13.93
C GLY A 131 -5.48 -10.23 15.45
N PHE A 132 -6.64 -9.71 15.84
CA PHE A 132 -7.00 -9.47 17.23
C PHE A 132 -7.20 -10.75 18.06
N PHE A 133 -7.95 -11.74 17.57
CA PHE A 133 -8.34 -12.92 18.35
C PHE A 133 -7.37 -14.11 18.22
N LEU A 134 -6.73 -14.26 17.07
CA LEU A 134 -5.90 -15.41 16.72
C LEU A 134 -4.43 -15.03 16.78
N LEU A 135 -4.01 -14.06 15.97
CA LEU A 135 -2.60 -13.77 15.75
C LEU A 135 -1.94 -13.11 16.98
N SER A 136 -2.68 -12.27 17.71
CA SER A 136 -2.16 -11.57 18.90
C SER A 136 -1.72 -12.50 20.04
N ARG A 137 -1.98 -13.80 19.97
CA ARG A 137 -1.47 -14.80 20.92
C ARG A 137 0.05 -15.00 20.77
N ASP A 138 0.58 -14.78 19.57
CA ASP A 138 2.02 -14.81 19.31
C ASP A 138 2.61 -13.40 19.49
N ARG A 139 3.55 -13.26 20.43
CA ARG A 139 4.21 -11.98 20.73
C ARG A 139 5.28 -11.60 19.71
N VAL A 140 5.93 -12.59 19.11
CA VAL A 140 7.16 -12.39 18.32
C VAL A 140 6.86 -12.39 16.83
N LEU A 141 5.78 -13.07 16.41
CA LEU A 141 5.34 -13.24 15.02
C LEU A 141 6.41 -13.85 14.10
N SER A 142 7.32 -14.65 14.66
CA SER A 142 8.48 -15.16 13.93
C SER A 142 8.08 -15.98 12.69
N SER A 143 7.05 -16.82 12.80
CA SER A 143 6.52 -17.62 11.69
C SER A 143 5.68 -16.79 10.71
N THR A 144 5.05 -15.71 11.17
CA THR A 144 4.22 -14.83 10.31
C THR A 144 5.07 -13.96 9.41
N PHE A 145 6.24 -13.52 9.88
CA PHE A 145 7.05 -12.54 9.16
C PHE A 145 7.90 -13.12 8.03
N LEU A 146 8.09 -14.43 7.98
CA LEU A 146 8.90 -15.06 6.95
C LEU A 146 8.29 -14.92 5.55
N GLY A 147 6.98 -15.17 5.42
CA GLY A 147 6.27 -14.98 4.14
C GLY A 147 6.32 -13.54 3.62
N PRO A 148 5.89 -12.51 4.37
CA PRO A 148 6.00 -11.11 3.97
C PRO A 148 7.42 -10.68 3.67
N SER A 149 8.42 -11.19 4.42
CA SER A 149 9.83 -10.89 4.18
C SER A 149 10.30 -11.43 2.82
N LEU A 150 9.95 -12.69 2.50
CA LEU A 150 10.23 -13.30 1.21
C LEU A 150 9.49 -12.57 0.08
N GLY A 151 8.21 -12.26 0.29
CA GLY A 151 7.41 -11.48 -0.66
C GLY A 151 8.03 -10.12 -0.95
N LEU A 152 8.53 -9.41 0.05
CA LEU A 152 9.21 -8.13 -0.15
C LEU A 152 10.49 -8.32 -0.95
N VAL A 153 11.32 -9.31 -0.61
CA VAL A 153 12.57 -9.58 -1.35
C VAL A 153 12.29 -9.88 -2.83
N LEU A 154 11.28 -10.69 -3.12
CA LEU A 154 10.87 -11.00 -4.49
C LEU A 154 10.28 -9.76 -5.20
N CYS A 155 9.49 -8.95 -4.51
CA CYS A 155 8.97 -7.69 -5.05
C CYS A 155 10.11 -6.70 -5.39
N LEU A 156 11.11 -6.58 -4.50
CA LEU A 156 12.30 -5.77 -4.73
C LEU A 156 13.13 -6.31 -5.89
N TRP A 157 13.21 -7.64 -6.05
CA TRP A 157 13.85 -8.29 -7.19
C TRP A 157 13.18 -7.89 -8.51
N THR A 158 11.86 -8.07 -8.62
CA THR A 158 11.09 -7.63 -9.79
C THR A 158 11.25 -6.14 -10.07
N ALA A 159 11.30 -5.30 -9.01
CA ALA A 159 11.51 -3.87 -9.15
C ALA A 159 12.92 -3.53 -9.68
N THR A 160 13.96 -4.26 -9.25
CA THR A 160 15.31 -4.12 -9.80
C THR A 160 15.38 -4.55 -11.27
N GLU A 161 14.73 -5.67 -11.62
CA GLU A 161 14.67 -6.15 -13.01
C GLU A 161 14.03 -5.11 -13.94
N GLN A 162 12.93 -4.50 -13.49
CA GLN A 162 12.30 -3.37 -14.18
C GLN A 162 13.31 -2.23 -14.42
N ARG A 163 14.14 -1.90 -13.42
CA ARG A 163 15.15 -0.84 -13.53
C ARG A 163 16.29 -1.19 -14.49
N LEU A 164 16.69 -2.47 -14.54
CA LEU A 164 17.87 -2.95 -15.29
C LEU A 164 17.53 -3.41 -16.71
N GLY A 165 16.48 -2.86 -17.32
CA GLY A 165 16.10 -3.11 -18.72
C GLY A 165 14.71 -3.71 -18.90
N GLY A 166 14.06 -4.21 -17.86
CA GLY A 166 12.71 -4.78 -17.97
C GLY A 166 11.66 -3.77 -18.43
N LEU A 167 11.76 -2.50 -18.00
CA LEU A 167 10.88 -1.44 -18.50
C LEU A 167 11.11 -1.16 -19.98
N GLU A 168 12.35 -1.21 -20.44
CA GLU A 168 12.69 -1.00 -21.85
C GLU A 168 12.16 -2.15 -22.71
N ALA A 169 12.35 -3.40 -22.29
CA ALA A 169 11.76 -4.55 -22.96
C ALA A 169 10.22 -4.46 -23.04
N THR A 170 9.57 -3.96 -21.97
CA THR A 170 8.12 -3.74 -21.96
C THR A 170 7.68 -2.68 -22.98
N ARG A 171 8.44 -1.58 -23.08
CA ARG A 171 8.19 -0.54 -24.09
C ARG A 171 8.30 -1.10 -25.50
N GLN A 172 9.39 -1.79 -25.81
CA GLN A 172 9.60 -2.42 -27.11
C GLN A 172 8.48 -3.41 -27.47
N MET A 173 8.03 -4.22 -26.51
CA MET A 173 6.89 -5.11 -26.68
C MET A 173 5.59 -4.34 -27.00
N ILE A 174 5.31 -3.24 -26.29
CA ILE A 174 4.14 -2.40 -26.57
C ILE A 174 4.24 -1.83 -27.99
N TYR A 175 5.40 -1.31 -28.37
CA TYR A 175 5.60 -0.74 -29.70
C TYR A 175 5.46 -1.76 -30.81
N SER A 176 5.83 -3.03 -30.59
CA SER A 176 5.66 -4.10 -31.56
C SER A 176 4.19 -4.52 -31.80
N GLN A 177 3.23 -4.02 -31.02
CA GLN A 177 1.82 -4.36 -31.22
C GLN A 177 1.30 -3.75 -32.52
N PRO A 178 0.43 -4.46 -33.28
CA PRO A 178 -0.10 -4.00 -34.57
C PRO A 178 -0.69 -2.59 -34.52
N TYR A 179 -1.43 -2.26 -33.45
CA TYR A 179 -1.99 -0.92 -33.26
C TYR A 179 -0.94 0.19 -33.38
N TRP A 180 0.20 0.06 -32.69
CA TRP A 180 1.21 1.12 -32.71
C TRP A 180 1.93 1.20 -34.05
N GLN A 181 2.27 0.05 -34.64
CA GLN A 181 2.97 -0.04 -35.93
C GLN A 181 2.12 0.47 -37.10
N GLU A 182 0.80 0.26 -37.06
CA GLU A 182 -0.13 0.69 -38.11
C GLU A 182 -0.59 2.14 -37.93
N THR A 183 -0.69 2.62 -36.69
CA THR A 183 -1.22 3.97 -36.39
C THR A 183 -0.14 5.05 -36.49
N TYR A 184 1.11 4.74 -36.13
CA TYR A 184 2.18 5.73 -36.03
C TYR A 184 3.40 5.35 -36.87
N PRO A 185 4.04 6.32 -37.55
CA PRO A 185 5.33 6.13 -38.21
C PRO A 185 6.42 5.60 -37.27
N GLU A 186 7.30 4.75 -37.80
CA GLU A 186 8.37 4.10 -37.02
C GLU A 186 9.36 5.11 -36.42
N ASP A 187 9.74 6.13 -37.18
CA ASP A 187 10.64 7.21 -36.76
C ASP A 187 10.05 8.06 -35.64
N PHE A 188 8.72 8.30 -35.64
CA PHE A 188 8.02 8.94 -34.54
C PHE A 188 8.09 8.09 -33.26
N LEU A 189 7.78 6.79 -33.36
CA LEU A 189 7.83 5.88 -32.20
C LEU A 189 9.25 5.75 -31.65
N GLN A 190 10.25 5.67 -32.53
CA GLN A 190 11.66 5.65 -32.14
C GLN A 190 12.06 6.95 -31.43
N LYS A 191 11.65 8.11 -31.94
CA LYS A 191 11.94 9.39 -31.30
C LYS A 191 11.25 9.51 -29.93
N ALA A 192 10.01 9.04 -29.81
CA ALA A 192 9.25 9.01 -28.56
C ALA A 192 9.89 8.08 -27.50
N LEU A 193 10.50 6.98 -27.94
CA LEU A 193 11.28 6.06 -27.14
C LEU A 193 12.57 6.68 -26.59
N GLU A 194 13.37 7.26 -27.49
CA GLU A 194 14.71 7.74 -27.20
C GLU A 194 14.72 9.08 -26.45
N ASP A 195 13.68 9.90 -26.63
CA ASP A 195 13.60 11.25 -26.08
C ASP A 195 12.28 11.52 -25.33
N PRO A 196 12.15 11.01 -24.08
CA PRO A 196 10.97 11.26 -23.26
C PRO A 196 10.74 12.73 -22.90
N LEU A 197 11.79 13.57 -22.97
CA LEU A 197 11.68 15.01 -22.71
C LEU A 197 11.05 15.74 -23.89
N TRP A 198 11.45 15.39 -25.11
CA TRP A 198 10.79 15.86 -26.33
C TRP A 198 9.30 15.48 -26.33
N LEU A 199 8.97 14.23 -26.00
CA LEU A 199 7.58 13.79 -25.93
C LEU A 199 6.75 14.58 -24.90
N GLN A 200 7.35 14.92 -23.76
CA GLN A 200 6.71 15.79 -22.75
C GLN A 200 6.53 17.22 -23.26
N ALA A 201 7.48 17.74 -24.03
CA ALA A 201 7.42 19.09 -24.59
C ALA A 201 6.29 19.21 -25.62
N ILE A 202 6.20 18.29 -26.59
CA ILE A 202 5.15 18.33 -27.61
C ILE A 202 3.75 18.10 -27.01
N ARG A 203 3.62 17.39 -25.88
CA ARG A 203 2.32 17.23 -25.21
C ARG A 203 1.82 18.54 -24.58
N ARG A 204 2.74 19.44 -24.20
CA ARG A 204 2.44 20.65 -23.44
C ARG A 204 2.37 21.92 -24.28
N ASP A 205 3.08 21.94 -25.40
CA ASP A 205 3.14 23.07 -26.31
C ASP A 205 2.46 22.69 -27.63
N GLU A 206 1.31 23.31 -27.91
CA GLU A 206 0.56 23.06 -29.14
C GLU A 206 1.38 23.39 -30.39
N THR A 207 2.28 24.38 -30.32
CA THR A 207 3.15 24.77 -31.43
C THR A 207 4.13 23.65 -31.77
N LEU A 208 4.78 23.08 -30.74
CA LEU A 208 5.70 21.94 -30.91
C LEU A 208 4.95 20.68 -31.36
N LEU A 209 3.71 20.51 -30.93
CA LEU A 209 2.86 19.42 -31.38
C LEU A 209 2.54 19.52 -32.87
N GLN A 210 2.18 20.72 -33.35
CA GLN A 210 1.92 20.94 -34.78
C GLN A 210 3.18 20.69 -35.62
N GLN A 211 4.34 21.17 -35.15
CA GLN A 211 5.63 20.87 -35.80
C GLN A 211 5.90 19.37 -35.87
N ALA A 212 5.61 18.62 -34.81
CA ALA A 212 5.78 17.17 -34.81
C ALA A 212 4.79 16.45 -35.76
N ILE A 213 3.52 16.90 -35.81
CA ILE A 213 2.52 16.37 -36.74
C ILE A 213 2.99 16.54 -38.19
N GLU A 214 3.49 17.72 -38.54
CA GLU A 214 4.03 18.02 -39.86
C GLU A 214 5.30 17.22 -40.16
N GLN A 215 6.26 17.20 -39.22
CA GLN A 215 7.55 16.54 -39.38
C GLN A 215 7.42 15.03 -39.61
N PHE A 216 6.57 14.36 -38.84
CA PHE A 216 6.40 12.91 -38.88
C PHE A 216 5.24 12.48 -39.79
N HIS A 217 4.55 13.40 -40.46
CA HIS A 217 3.40 13.09 -41.29
C HIS A 217 2.34 12.24 -40.57
N LEU A 218 2.06 12.55 -39.29
CA LEU A 218 1.07 11.82 -38.50
C LEU A 218 -0.27 11.92 -39.21
N SER A 219 -0.69 10.80 -39.84
CA SER A 219 -1.84 10.78 -40.73
C SER A 219 -3.09 11.10 -39.92
N SER A 220 -3.63 12.29 -40.14
CA SER A 220 -4.91 12.68 -39.58
C SER A 220 -6.01 11.90 -40.30
N GLY A 221 -6.24 10.64 -39.91
CA GLY A 221 -7.56 9.99 -40.03
C GLY A 221 -8.64 10.69 -39.19
N LEU A 222 -8.31 11.85 -38.58
CA LEU A 222 -9.05 12.54 -37.54
C LEU A 222 -9.15 14.07 -37.79
N ALA A 223 -8.99 14.50 -39.05
CA ALA A 223 -9.24 15.89 -39.45
C ALA A 223 -10.71 16.12 -39.82
N VAL A 224 -11.61 16.04 -38.82
CA VAL A 224 -12.94 16.64 -38.91
C VAL A 224 -13.14 17.51 -37.67
N ALA A 225 -13.21 18.82 -37.90
CA ALA A 225 -13.57 19.87 -36.94
C ALA A 225 -12.55 20.25 -35.85
N GLY A 226 -11.43 20.88 -36.25
CA GLY A 226 -10.80 21.98 -35.50
C GLY A 226 -10.21 21.69 -34.11
N ASN A 227 -10.29 20.45 -33.62
CA ASN A 227 -9.71 19.99 -32.37
C ASN A 227 -8.67 18.90 -32.66
N LEU A 228 -7.55 18.96 -31.93
CA LEU A 228 -6.60 17.85 -31.86
C LEU A 228 -7.36 16.54 -31.58
N PRO A 229 -7.09 15.46 -32.33
CA PRO A 229 -7.80 14.20 -32.14
C PRO A 229 -7.67 13.73 -30.69
N SER A 230 -8.80 13.44 -30.05
CA SER A 230 -8.83 12.93 -28.66
C SER A 230 -7.97 11.69 -28.49
N GLU A 231 -7.83 10.89 -29.55
CA GLU A 231 -7.00 9.70 -29.63
C GLU A 231 -5.51 10.02 -29.61
N LEU A 232 -5.05 11.00 -30.40
CA LEU A 232 -3.65 11.43 -30.39
C LEU A 232 -3.25 11.98 -29.01
N LYS A 233 -4.09 12.83 -28.40
CA LYS A 233 -3.85 13.35 -27.04
C LYS A 233 -3.78 12.22 -25.99
N ARG A 234 -4.65 11.20 -26.11
CA ARG A 234 -4.66 10.02 -25.25
C ARG A 234 -3.37 9.20 -25.42
N ASP A 235 -3.00 8.93 -26.66
CA ASP A 235 -1.87 8.07 -27.01
C ASP A 235 -0.54 8.74 -26.63
N LEU A 236 -0.36 10.03 -26.91
CA LEU A 236 0.78 10.82 -26.42
C LEU A 236 0.89 10.78 -24.88
N GLY A 237 -0.25 10.89 -24.18
CA GLY A 237 -0.30 10.75 -22.73
C GLY A 237 0.08 9.35 -22.24
N PHE A 238 -0.26 8.31 -22.99
CA PHE A 238 0.15 6.92 -22.70
C PHE A 238 1.64 6.72 -22.95
N LEU A 239 2.17 7.16 -24.10
CA LEU A 239 3.59 7.14 -24.45
C LEU A 239 4.44 7.83 -23.38
N GLU A 240 4.02 9.01 -22.93
CA GLU A 240 4.71 9.75 -21.87
C GLU A 240 4.71 8.99 -20.53
N LYS A 241 3.66 8.23 -20.24
CA LYS A 241 3.56 7.42 -19.02
C LYS A 241 4.50 6.22 -19.07
N ILE A 242 4.52 5.49 -20.19
CA ILE A 242 5.39 4.31 -20.34
C ILE A 242 6.87 4.70 -20.50
N GLY A 243 7.17 5.88 -21.06
CA GLY A 243 8.54 6.42 -21.17
C GLY A 243 9.20 6.77 -19.84
N LYS A 244 8.47 6.76 -18.72
CA LYS A 244 9.03 7.04 -17.38
C LYS A 244 9.74 5.80 -16.83
N ASP A 245 10.99 5.94 -16.40
CA ASP A 245 11.77 4.85 -15.76
C ASP A 245 11.40 4.61 -14.28
N ARG A 246 10.10 4.61 -13.96
CA ARG A 246 9.61 4.45 -12.60
C ARG A 246 9.19 3.01 -12.36
N ILE A 247 9.91 2.34 -11.47
CA ILE A 247 9.64 0.95 -11.10
C ILE A 247 8.45 0.82 -10.14
N PHE A 248 7.77 -0.32 -10.21
CA PHE A 248 6.60 -0.63 -9.39
C PHE A 248 6.59 -2.07 -8.84
N GLY A 249 7.56 -2.90 -9.19
CA GLY A 249 7.66 -4.29 -8.74
C GLY A 249 6.42 -5.09 -9.13
N THR A 250 5.88 -5.85 -8.18
CA THR A 250 4.62 -6.60 -8.34
C THR A 250 3.36 -5.76 -8.05
N LEU A 251 3.51 -4.48 -7.73
CA LEU A 251 2.41 -3.60 -7.34
C LEU A 251 1.92 -2.72 -8.49
N PHE A 252 0.66 -2.28 -8.42
CA PHE A 252 0.01 -1.58 -9.54
C PHE A 252 0.76 -0.37 -10.09
N TYR A 253 1.47 0.38 -9.23
CA TYR A 253 2.13 1.61 -9.62
C TYR A 253 3.21 2.01 -8.60
N PRO A 254 4.09 2.97 -8.94
CA PRO A 254 5.27 3.24 -8.12
C PRO A 254 4.99 3.74 -6.70
N ASN A 255 3.86 4.42 -6.44
CA ASN A 255 3.57 4.88 -5.07
C ASN A 255 3.07 3.71 -4.20
N ALA A 256 2.40 2.71 -4.79
CA ALA A 256 2.08 1.46 -4.10
C ALA A 256 3.35 0.67 -3.76
N LEU A 257 4.33 0.59 -4.67
CA LEU A 257 5.65 0.01 -4.38
C LEU A 257 6.28 0.66 -3.16
N ALA A 258 6.38 1.99 -3.15
CA ALA A 258 6.95 2.71 -2.02
C ALA A 258 6.18 2.42 -0.72
N SER A 259 4.85 2.31 -0.79
CA SER A 259 4.01 1.95 0.36
C SER A 259 4.29 0.55 0.89
N GLY A 260 4.40 -0.44 0.00
CA GLY A 260 4.78 -1.80 0.36
C GLY A 260 6.16 -1.86 1.02
N ILE A 261 7.15 -1.15 0.46
CA ILE A 261 8.49 -1.06 1.06
C ILE A 261 8.41 -0.42 2.45
N LEU A 262 7.70 0.68 2.63
CA LEU A 262 7.58 1.36 3.91
C LEU A 262 6.86 0.52 4.98
N LEU A 263 5.84 -0.24 4.57
CA LEU A 263 5.10 -1.15 5.45
C LEU A 263 5.95 -2.35 5.88
N PHE A 264 6.71 -2.95 4.97
CA PHE A 264 7.38 -4.23 5.21
C PHE A 264 8.86 -4.14 5.52
N LEU A 265 9.60 -3.14 5.03
CA LEU A 265 11.07 -3.10 5.16
C LEU A 265 11.54 -3.15 6.62
N PRO A 266 10.98 -2.39 7.58
CA PRO A 266 11.40 -2.49 8.99
C PRO A 266 11.22 -3.90 9.57
N LEU A 267 10.12 -4.57 9.19
CA LEU A 267 9.80 -5.94 9.59
C LEU A 267 10.75 -6.95 8.95
N THR A 268 11.01 -6.84 7.64
CA THR A 268 11.92 -7.71 6.90
C THR A 268 13.34 -7.58 7.43
N SER A 269 13.81 -6.36 7.73
CA SER A 269 15.12 -6.13 8.34
C SER A 269 15.25 -6.82 9.71
N LEU A 270 14.21 -6.73 10.56
CA LEU A 270 14.21 -7.44 11.84
C LEU A 270 14.20 -8.97 11.67
N THR A 271 13.46 -9.48 10.68
CA THR A 271 13.40 -10.92 10.37
C THR A 271 14.78 -11.43 9.92
N VAL A 272 15.42 -10.73 8.99
CA VAL A 272 16.79 -11.06 8.53
C VAL A 272 17.80 -10.98 9.67
N TRP A 273 17.71 -9.97 10.54
CA TRP A 273 18.57 -9.83 11.71
C TRP A 273 18.43 -11.00 12.71
N ARG A 274 17.22 -11.56 12.86
CA ARG A 274 16.95 -12.73 13.70
C ARG A 274 17.41 -14.04 13.05
N LEU A 275 17.17 -14.21 11.75
CA LEU A 275 17.60 -15.41 11.02
C LEU A 275 19.14 -15.54 10.97
N SER A 276 19.83 -14.41 10.91
CA SER A 276 21.29 -14.34 10.90
C SER A 276 21.95 -14.46 12.29
N GLN A 277 21.22 -14.86 13.34
CA GLN A 277 21.74 -14.92 14.72
C GLN A 277 22.96 -15.84 14.91
N LYS A 278 23.15 -16.84 14.03
CA LYS A 278 24.31 -17.74 14.06
C LYS A 278 25.57 -17.14 13.43
N LEU A 279 25.45 -16.01 12.73
CA LEU A 279 26.55 -15.33 12.06
C LEU A 279 27.24 -14.32 12.98
N GLN A 280 28.49 -13.96 12.65
CA GLN A 280 29.21 -12.90 13.33
C GLN A 280 28.50 -11.55 13.15
N VAL A 281 28.61 -10.66 14.16
CA VAL A 281 27.96 -9.35 14.16
C VAL A 281 28.22 -8.52 12.89
N PRO A 282 29.45 -8.45 12.33
CA PRO A 282 29.70 -7.74 11.07
C PRO A 282 28.88 -8.29 9.89
N SER A 283 28.79 -9.61 9.74
CA SER A 283 28.01 -10.25 8.67
C SER A 283 26.52 -9.93 8.80
N ARG A 284 26.01 -9.86 10.02
CA ARG A 284 24.60 -9.50 10.29
C ARG A 284 24.30 -8.07 9.87
N TRP A 285 25.20 -7.14 10.18
CA TRP A 285 25.11 -5.74 9.73
C TRP A 285 25.20 -5.62 8.22
N LEU A 286 26.12 -6.35 7.58
CA LEU A 286 26.26 -6.34 6.13
C LEU A 286 24.98 -6.82 5.45
N ILE A 287 24.46 -8.01 5.80
CA ILE A 287 23.27 -8.58 5.16
C ILE A 287 22.04 -7.69 5.38
N THR A 288 21.81 -7.27 6.62
CA THR A 288 20.63 -6.43 6.95
C THR A 288 20.77 -5.03 6.34
N GLY A 289 21.98 -4.46 6.37
CA GLY A 289 22.30 -3.17 5.77
C GLY A 289 22.10 -3.16 4.27
N THR A 290 22.57 -4.20 3.55
CA THR A 290 22.34 -4.36 2.11
C THR A 290 20.86 -4.42 1.77
N LEU A 291 20.05 -5.15 2.54
CA LEU A 291 18.59 -5.18 2.35
C LEU A 291 17.96 -3.79 2.53
N VAL A 292 18.36 -3.05 3.56
CA VAL A 292 17.84 -1.69 3.82
C VAL A 292 18.22 -0.76 2.67
N VAL A 293 19.50 -0.79 2.24
CA VAL A 293 19.98 0.01 1.11
C VAL A 293 19.21 -0.34 -0.16
N TRP A 294 18.98 -1.63 -0.43
CA TRP A 294 18.21 -2.08 -1.59
C TRP A 294 16.76 -1.56 -1.58
N GLY A 295 16.08 -1.64 -0.43
CA GLY A 295 14.73 -1.07 -0.28
C GLY A 295 14.71 0.45 -0.48
N VAL A 296 15.70 1.17 0.07
CA VAL A 296 15.83 2.63 -0.13
C VAL A 296 16.08 2.97 -1.59
N LEU A 297 16.96 2.25 -2.28
CA LEU A 297 17.19 2.42 -3.72
C LEU A 297 15.90 2.20 -4.52
N CYS A 298 15.08 1.21 -4.15
CA CYS A 298 13.79 1.01 -4.81
C CYS A 298 12.80 2.15 -4.56
N ILE A 299 12.77 2.76 -3.36
CA ILE A 299 12.01 4.00 -3.11
C ILE A 299 12.54 5.14 -4.01
N VAL A 300 13.86 5.28 -4.14
CA VAL A 300 14.49 6.27 -5.01
C VAL A 300 14.09 6.05 -6.48
N TRP A 301 14.15 4.83 -6.98
CA TRP A 301 13.82 4.47 -8.37
C TRP A 301 12.32 4.48 -8.67
N SER A 302 11.45 4.24 -7.66
CA SER A 302 10.00 4.40 -7.83
C SER A 302 9.58 5.84 -8.17
N GLY A 303 10.43 6.83 -7.82
CA GLY A 303 10.10 8.24 -7.96
C GLY A 303 8.89 8.70 -7.13
N SER A 304 8.45 7.90 -6.15
CA SER A 304 7.31 8.22 -5.27
C SER A 304 7.68 9.32 -4.28
N LYS A 305 7.19 10.54 -4.54
CA LYS A 305 7.44 11.72 -3.67
C LYS A 305 6.87 11.52 -2.27
N GLY A 306 5.65 10.97 -2.18
CA GLY A 306 5.03 10.59 -0.90
C GLY A 306 5.86 9.53 -0.17
N GLY A 307 6.36 8.53 -0.90
CA GLY A 307 7.23 7.49 -0.34
C GLY A 307 8.54 8.05 0.25
N TRP A 308 9.13 9.06 -0.38
CA TRP A 308 10.31 9.75 0.16
C TRP A 308 10.00 10.47 1.48
N LEU A 309 8.97 11.30 1.50
CA LEU A 309 8.60 12.09 2.67
C LEU A 309 8.19 11.20 3.85
N VAL A 310 7.38 10.17 3.59
CA VAL A 310 6.99 9.20 4.61
C VAL A 310 8.18 8.34 5.03
N GLY A 311 9.10 7.99 4.12
CA GLY A 311 10.35 7.31 4.45
C GLY A 311 11.21 8.10 5.43
N MET A 312 11.32 9.42 5.24
CA MET A 312 12.00 10.31 6.20
C MET A 312 11.35 10.26 7.59
N ILE A 313 10.02 10.28 7.64
CA ILE A 313 9.26 10.13 8.90
C ILE A 313 9.53 8.76 9.53
N SER A 314 9.50 7.67 8.77
CA SER A 314 9.77 6.32 9.25
C SER A 314 11.17 6.17 9.84
N VAL A 315 12.19 6.75 9.20
CA VAL A 315 13.57 6.76 9.73
C VAL A 315 13.64 7.60 11.00
N ALA A 316 13.00 8.77 11.05
CA ALA A 316 12.92 9.57 12.25
C ALA A 316 12.25 8.80 13.40
N LEU A 317 11.14 8.10 13.16
CA LEU A 317 10.47 7.26 14.14
C LEU A 317 11.36 6.11 14.63
N LEU A 318 12.11 5.44 13.74
CA LEU A 318 13.08 4.40 14.10
C LEU A 318 14.18 4.95 15.01
N LEU A 319 14.74 6.12 14.68
CA LEU A 319 15.75 6.79 15.49
C LEU A 319 15.19 7.23 16.84
N LEU A 320 13.95 7.72 16.88
CA LEU A 320 13.27 8.09 18.13
C LEU A 320 13.01 6.87 19.02
N ALA A 321 12.68 5.72 18.42
CA ALA A 321 12.50 4.44 19.10
C ALA A 321 13.81 3.72 19.44
N SER A 322 14.97 4.27 19.04
CA SER A 322 16.28 3.70 19.36
C SER A 322 16.71 3.99 20.82
N GLY A 323 17.67 3.21 21.31
CA GLY A 323 18.29 3.39 22.62
C GLY A 323 19.34 4.51 22.69
N MET A 324 19.44 5.38 21.66
CA MET A 324 20.42 6.47 21.63
C MET A 324 20.17 7.53 22.71
N LYS A 325 21.25 8.14 23.21
CA LYS A 325 21.17 9.31 24.11
C LYS A 325 20.42 10.46 23.44
N GLN A 326 19.60 11.20 24.19
CA GLN A 326 18.67 12.21 23.63
C GLN A 326 19.34 13.24 22.72
N ARG A 327 20.50 13.79 23.11
CA ARG A 327 21.24 14.76 22.27
C ARG A 327 21.69 14.16 20.95
N ALA A 328 22.34 12.99 20.97
CA ALA A 328 22.79 12.31 19.76
C ALA A 328 21.61 11.93 18.85
N LYS A 329 20.53 11.43 19.45
CA LYS A 329 19.27 11.10 18.76
C LYS A 329 18.71 12.30 17.99
N VAL A 330 18.56 13.46 18.64
CA VAL A 330 18.05 14.69 18.00
C VAL A 330 18.98 15.13 16.87
N LEU A 331 20.30 15.16 17.10
CA LEU A 331 21.26 15.54 16.07
C LEU A 331 21.23 14.60 14.86
N THR A 332 21.16 13.28 15.07
CA THR A 332 21.06 12.31 13.97
C THR A 332 19.75 12.46 13.21
N VAL A 333 18.62 12.67 13.90
CA VAL A 333 17.32 12.92 13.23
C VAL A 333 17.41 14.18 12.36
N LEU A 334 17.91 15.30 12.90
CA LEU A 334 18.06 16.54 12.15
C LEU A 334 18.99 16.38 10.94
N ALA A 335 20.13 15.70 11.11
CA ALA A 335 21.07 15.44 10.03
C ALA A 335 20.45 14.58 8.92
N VAL A 336 19.76 13.49 9.28
CA VAL A 336 19.07 12.63 8.31
C VAL A 336 17.98 13.39 7.57
N LEU A 337 17.15 14.17 8.28
CA LEU A 337 16.10 14.97 7.66
C LEU A 337 16.68 16.03 6.71
N PHE A 338 17.78 16.69 7.10
CA PHE A 338 18.46 17.66 6.25
C PHE A 338 19.04 17.02 4.99
N MET A 339 19.78 15.91 5.13
CA MET A 339 20.37 15.20 3.98
C MET A 339 19.29 14.66 3.04
N ALA A 340 18.28 13.97 3.57
CA ALA A 340 17.19 13.42 2.76
C ALA A 340 16.33 14.51 2.13
N GLY A 341 16.07 15.62 2.83
CA GLY A 341 15.37 16.79 2.30
C GLY A 341 16.15 17.48 1.18
N THR A 342 17.47 17.61 1.32
CA THR A 342 18.34 18.15 0.27
C THR A 342 18.33 17.26 -0.97
N ALA A 343 18.51 15.94 -0.79
CA ALA A 343 18.45 14.97 -1.88
C ALA A 343 17.08 14.97 -2.58
N PHE A 344 15.99 15.11 -1.82
CA PHE A 344 14.63 15.22 -2.34
C PHE A 344 14.46 16.46 -3.22
N SER A 345 14.89 17.63 -2.74
CA SER A 345 14.82 18.89 -3.48
C SER A 345 15.64 18.85 -4.77
N LEU A 346 16.85 18.28 -4.73
CA LEU A 346 17.70 18.12 -5.92
C LEU A 346 17.08 17.15 -6.93
N LYS A 347 16.61 15.98 -6.48
CA LYS A 347 16.03 14.96 -7.37
C LYS A 347 14.74 15.43 -8.04
N PHE A 348 13.93 16.23 -7.35
CA PHE A 348 12.61 16.65 -7.83
C PHE A 348 12.53 18.13 -8.20
N LYS A 349 13.67 18.80 -8.47
CA LYS A 349 13.75 20.19 -8.91
C LYS A 349 12.79 20.51 -10.06
N ASN A 350 12.88 19.77 -11.17
CA ASN A 350 12.01 19.98 -12.35
C ASN A 350 10.52 19.81 -12.02
N TYR A 351 10.17 18.96 -11.05
CA TYR A 351 8.78 18.80 -10.63
C TYR A 351 8.26 20.05 -9.91
N PHE A 352 9.09 20.71 -9.10
CA PHE A 352 8.73 21.96 -8.43
C PHE A 352 8.68 23.13 -9.41
N GLU A 353 9.62 23.20 -10.34
CA GLU A 353 9.62 24.20 -11.43
C GLU A 353 8.35 24.10 -12.29
N GLN A 354 7.82 22.89 -12.46
CA GLN A 354 6.57 22.62 -13.17
C GLN A 354 5.31 22.79 -12.30
N GLY A 355 5.41 23.41 -11.12
CA GLY A 355 4.24 23.68 -10.27
C GLY A 355 3.63 22.46 -9.57
N ALA A 356 4.40 21.40 -9.37
CA ALA A 356 3.99 20.22 -8.61
C ALA A 356 2.73 19.51 -9.17
N THR A 357 2.71 19.28 -10.49
CA THR A 357 1.55 18.80 -11.29
C THR A 357 0.75 17.62 -10.71
N SER A 358 1.38 16.67 -10.01
CA SER A 358 0.66 15.54 -9.42
C SER A 358 -0.06 15.89 -8.11
N LEU A 359 0.39 16.93 -7.39
CA LEU A 359 -0.32 17.45 -6.23
C LEU A 359 -1.48 18.35 -6.67
N SER A 360 -1.29 19.18 -7.71
CA SER A 360 -2.39 19.99 -8.26
C SER A 360 -3.52 19.11 -8.82
N ALA A 361 -3.20 18.02 -9.52
CA ALA A 361 -4.21 17.06 -9.97
C ALA A 361 -4.99 16.42 -8.80
N ARG A 362 -4.30 16.07 -7.71
CA ARG A 362 -4.96 15.54 -6.50
C ARG A 362 -5.89 16.56 -5.86
N TRP A 363 -5.56 17.85 -5.89
CA TRP A 363 -6.42 18.89 -5.37
C TRP A 363 -7.79 18.88 -6.07
N THR A 364 -7.82 18.75 -7.39
CA THR A 364 -9.06 18.61 -8.17
C THR A 364 -9.87 17.37 -7.75
N TYR A 365 -9.20 16.25 -7.47
CA TYR A 365 -9.87 15.03 -6.99
C TYR A 365 -10.44 15.23 -5.59
N TRP A 366 -9.71 15.92 -4.72
CA TRP A 366 -10.15 16.19 -3.35
C TRP A 366 -11.30 17.18 -3.31
N GLU A 367 -11.27 18.21 -4.14
CA GLU A 367 -12.40 19.13 -4.27
C GLU A 367 -13.67 18.39 -4.70
N ALA A 368 -13.57 17.49 -5.69
CA ALA A 368 -14.70 16.65 -6.12
C ALA A 368 -15.18 15.73 -4.98
N GLY A 369 -14.26 15.07 -4.27
CA GLY A 369 -14.59 14.20 -3.14
C GLY A 369 -15.24 14.95 -1.98
N TRP A 370 -14.77 16.16 -1.69
CA TRP A 370 -15.33 17.04 -0.66
C TRP A 370 -16.72 17.56 -1.05
N LYS A 371 -16.92 18.01 -2.28
CA LYS A 371 -18.24 18.42 -2.77
C LYS A 371 -19.23 17.25 -2.70
N SER A 372 -18.81 16.06 -3.11
CA SER A 372 -19.62 14.84 -3.01
C SER A 372 -19.99 14.51 -1.57
N SER A 373 -19.02 14.55 -0.64
CA SER A 373 -19.28 14.25 0.77
C SER A 373 -20.17 15.30 1.45
N MET A 374 -20.20 16.54 0.96
CA MET A 374 -21.13 17.56 1.46
C MET A 374 -22.53 17.42 0.86
N ASN A 375 -22.65 16.95 -0.38
CA ASN A 375 -23.95 16.67 -1.01
C ASN A 375 -24.62 15.40 -0.45
N HIS A 376 -23.82 14.41 -0.03
CA HIS A 376 -24.30 13.14 0.52
C HIS A 376 -23.65 12.83 1.89
N PRO A 377 -23.87 13.66 2.93
CA PRO A 377 -23.07 13.63 4.16
C PRO A 377 -23.27 12.39 5.04
N LEU A 378 -24.42 11.72 4.92
CA LEU A 378 -24.74 10.57 5.77
C LEU A 378 -24.22 9.25 5.21
N LEU A 379 -24.53 8.97 3.93
CA LEU A 379 -24.28 7.67 3.30
C LEU A 379 -23.35 7.76 2.09
N GLY A 380 -22.91 8.94 1.66
CA GLY A 380 -22.08 9.12 0.47
C GLY A 380 -22.77 8.68 -0.82
N SER A 381 -21.97 8.54 -1.88
CA SER A 381 -22.43 8.11 -3.20
C SER A 381 -22.44 6.58 -3.41
N GLY A 382 -21.95 5.80 -2.44
CA GLY A 382 -21.76 4.36 -2.51
C GLY A 382 -20.27 3.96 -2.46
N PRO A 383 -19.89 2.86 -1.80
CA PRO A 383 -18.50 2.38 -1.75
C PRO A 383 -17.87 2.24 -3.15
N GLY A 384 -16.67 2.78 -3.36
CA GLY A 384 -15.92 2.65 -4.61
C GLY A 384 -16.45 3.49 -5.78
N THR A 385 -17.48 4.30 -5.58
CA THR A 385 -18.14 5.04 -6.67
C THR A 385 -17.49 6.36 -7.03
N PHE A 386 -16.38 6.74 -6.39
CA PHE A 386 -15.65 7.98 -6.66
C PHE A 386 -15.38 8.22 -8.16
N VAL A 387 -15.09 7.19 -8.95
CA VAL A 387 -14.91 7.32 -10.41
C VAL A 387 -16.14 7.94 -11.12
N ARG A 388 -17.35 7.62 -10.67
CA ARG A 388 -18.62 8.14 -11.21
C ARG A 388 -18.91 9.55 -10.72
N VAL A 389 -18.55 9.84 -9.47
CA VAL A 389 -18.59 11.18 -8.91
C VAL A 389 -17.68 12.10 -9.72
N PHE A 390 -16.42 11.69 -9.87
CA PHE A 390 -15.42 12.49 -10.54
C PHE A 390 -15.75 12.67 -12.02
N SER A 391 -16.23 11.64 -12.73
CA SER A 391 -16.59 11.77 -14.16
C SER A 391 -17.64 12.85 -14.43
N ARG A 392 -18.53 13.15 -13.46
CA ARG A 392 -19.57 14.18 -13.59
C ARG A 392 -19.07 15.60 -13.31
N SER A 393 -17.99 15.74 -12.53
CA SER A 393 -17.45 17.03 -12.11
C SER A 393 -16.03 17.31 -12.63
N LYS A 394 -15.52 16.45 -13.52
CA LYS A 394 -14.14 16.54 -14.03
C LYS A 394 -14.00 17.73 -14.97
N PRO A 395 -12.99 18.60 -14.77
CA PRO A 395 -12.60 19.60 -15.76
C PRO A 395 -12.22 18.96 -17.12
N GLU A 396 -12.40 19.68 -18.23
CA GLU A 396 -12.13 19.14 -19.57
C GLU A 396 -10.67 18.70 -19.75
N ASP A 397 -9.74 19.48 -19.19
CA ASP A 397 -8.28 19.28 -19.23
C ASP A 397 -7.75 18.26 -18.22
N ALA A 398 -8.55 17.88 -17.21
CA ALA A 398 -8.12 16.94 -16.18
C ALA A 398 -8.15 15.48 -16.68
N GLU A 399 -7.16 14.66 -16.27
CA GLU A 399 -7.21 13.22 -16.51
C GLU A 399 -8.27 12.55 -15.63
N MET A 400 -8.88 11.45 -16.13
CA MET A 400 -9.80 10.65 -15.32
C MET A 400 -9.08 10.01 -14.12
N ALA A 401 -9.60 10.24 -12.91
CA ALA A 401 -9.20 9.53 -11.70
C ALA A 401 -10.29 8.54 -11.29
N ARG A 402 -9.87 7.32 -10.93
CA ARG A 402 -10.78 6.30 -10.41
C ARG A 402 -10.97 6.36 -8.88
N LEU A 403 -9.99 6.93 -8.18
CA LEU A 403 -9.94 7.04 -6.72
C LEU A 403 -9.42 8.42 -6.32
N ALA A 404 -9.81 8.91 -5.14
CA ALA A 404 -9.52 10.29 -4.71
C ALA A 404 -8.04 10.52 -4.36
N HIS A 405 -7.23 9.45 -4.30
CA HIS A 405 -5.85 9.49 -3.78
C HIS A 405 -5.78 10.14 -2.39
N ASN A 406 -6.77 9.82 -1.56
CA ASN A 406 -6.84 10.13 -0.15
C ASN A 406 -7.92 9.22 0.43
N ASP A 407 -7.51 8.12 1.06
CA ASP A 407 -8.46 7.11 1.54
C ASP A 407 -9.45 7.70 2.55
N TYR A 408 -9.01 8.61 3.40
CA TYR A 408 -9.86 9.23 4.43
C TYR A 408 -10.97 10.08 3.81
N LEU A 409 -10.61 10.93 2.85
CA LEU A 409 -11.59 11.75 2.12
C LEU A 409 -12.50 10.89 1.26
N GLN A 410 -11.94 9.84 0.64
CA GLN A 410 -12.74 8.94 -0.18
C GLN A 410 -13.78 8.19 0.66
N GLN A 411 -13.48 7.80 1.90
CA GLN A 411 -14.48 7.23 2.80
C GLN A 411 -15.63 8.21 3.09
N ALA A 412 -15.35 9.52 3.16
CA ALA A 412 -16.40 10.53 3.32
C ALA A 412 -17.24 10.69 2.04
N SER A 413 -16.60 10.73 0.87
CA SER A 413 -17.28 10.80 -0.43
C SER A 413 -18.16 9.58 -0.69
N ASP A 414 -17.61 8.39 -0.46
CA ASP A 414 -18.23 7.13 -0.85
C ASP A 414 -19.26 6.67 0.20
N SER A 415 -19.04 6.93 1.50
CA SER A 415 -19.85 6.34 2.58
C SER A 415 -20.31 7.34 3.65
N GLY A 416 -20.08 8.64 3.45
CA GLY A 416 -20.48 9.70 4.36
C GLY A 416 -19.50 9.94 5.52
N TRP A 417 -19.70 11.06 6.21
CA TRP A 417 -18.77 11.55 7.23
C TRP A 417 -18.68 10.63 8.46
N ILE A 418 -19.78 9.98 8.85
CA ILE A 418 -19.78 9.07 10.00
C ILE A 418 -18.89 7.85 9.70
N ALA A 419 -18.99 7.29 8.49
CA ALA A 419 -18.12 6.20 8.07
C ALA A 419 -16.65 6.67 8.02
N ALA A 420 -16.37 7.83 7.46
CA ALA A 420 -15.02 8.39 7.43
C ALA A 420 -14.41 8.57 8.84
N LEU A 421 -15.20 9.05 9.81
CA LEU A 421 -14.74 9.22 11.19
C LEU A 421 -14.51 7.88 11.89
N LEU A 422 -15.37 6.88 11.69
CA LEU A 422 -15.16 5.54 12.25
C LEU A 422 -13.94 4.85 11.61
N TYR A 423 -13.71 5.04 10.31
CA TYR A 423 -12.51 4.56 9.62
C TYR A 423 -11.24 5.22 10.18
N LEU A 424 -11.26 6.55 10.33
CA LEU A 424 -10.15 7.29 10.92
C LEU A 424 -9.88 6.83 12.37
N ALA A 425 -10.93 6.64 13.17
CA ALA A 425 -10.81 6.13 14.53
C ALA A 425 -10.25 4.69 14.55
N TRP A 426 -10.68 3.83 13.61
CA TRP A 426 -10.20 2.45 13.49
C TRP A 426 -8.69 2.41 13.28
N ILE A 427 -8.15 3.31 12.45
CA ILE A 427 -6.73 3.38 12.14
C ILE A 427 -5.93 4.11 13.23
N VAL A 428 -6.35 5.32 13.60
CA VAL A 428 -5.54 6.22 14.43
C VAL A 428 -5.51 5.79 15.88
N TRP A 429 -6.62 5.26 16.41
CA TRP A 429 -6.72 4.93 17.83
C TRP A 429 -5.74 3.83 18.27
N PRO A 430 -5.61 2.67 17.58
CA PRO A 430 -4.61 1.68 17.92
C PRO A 430 -3.19 2.22 17.78
N LEU A 431 -2.91 3.07 16.78
CA LEU A 431 -1.59 3.66 16.61
C LEU A 431 -1.21 4.59 17.77
N ILE A 432 -2.14 5.38 18.29
CA ILE A 432 -1.87 6.23 19.46
C ILE A 432 -1.68 5.37 20.72
N ARG A 433 -2.61 4.44 20.97
CA ARG A 433 -2.66 3.65 22.22
C ARG A 433 -1.57 2.59 22.31
N CYS A 434 -1.12 2.05 21.18
CA CYS A 434 -0.12 1.00 21.13
C CYS A 434 1.27 1.54 20.78
N ARG A 435 1.52 2.83 20.98
CA ARG A 435 2.85 3.44 20.75
C ARG A 435 3.90 2.72 21.62
N PRO A 436 4.98 2.18 21.02
CA PRO A 436 6.04 1.49 21.77
C PRO A 436 6.76 2.46 22.72
N GLN A 437 6.53 2.35 24.02
CA GLN A 437 7.22 3.18 25.02
C GLN A 437 8.69 2.78 25.20
N GLN A 438 8.99 1.48 25.07
CA GLN A 438 10.32 0.91 25.32
C GLN A 438 11.15 0.67 24.04
N GLY A 439 10.60 1.08 22.88
CA GLY A 439 11.26 1.10 21.58
C GLY A 439 11.86 -0.24 21.10
N LEU A 440 12.87 -0.14 20.23
CA LEU A 440 13.53 -1.28 19.59
C LEU A 440 14.29 -2.19 20.57
N LYS A 441 14.69 -1.67 21.74
CA LYS A 441 15.51 -2.42 22.70
C LYS A 441 14.72 -3.52 23.42
N GLN A 442 13.47 -3.24 23.80
CA GLN A 442 12.65 -4.18 24.57
C GLN A 442 11.54 -4.80 23.73
N ASN A 443 10.93 -4.05 22.80
CA ASN A 443 9.82 -4.52 21.97
C ASN A 443 10.08 -4.31 20.47
N PRO A 444 11.10 -4.94 19.88
CA PRO A 444 11.48 -4.72 18.48
C PRO A 444 10.37 -5.08 17.50
N THR A 445 9.68 -6.22 17.68
CA THR A 445 8.57 -6.63 16.79
C THR A 445 7.46 -5.59 16.78
N LEU A 446 6.96 -5.20 17.96
CA LEU A 446 5.87 -4.23 18.07
C LEU A 446 6.29 -2.88 17.47
N THR A 447 7.54 -2.47 17.71
CA THR A 447 8.06 -1.20 17.18
C THR A 447 8.12 -1.18 15.66
N VAL A 448 8.69 -2.21 15.01
CA VAL A 448 8.81 -2.21 13.54
C VAL A 448 7.45 -2.33 12.85
N VAL A 449 6.52 -3.11 13.41
CA VAL A 449 5.13 -3.19 12.92
C VAL A 449 4.44 -1.83 13.08
N TRP A 450 4.53 -1.21 14.26
CA TRP A 450 3.91 0.08 14.54
C TRP A 450 4.41 1.17 13.58
N ILE A 451 5.70 1.20 13.28
CA ILE A 451 6.29 2.16 12.32
C ILE A 451 5.78 1.90 10.90
N GLY A 452 5.72 0.65 10.45
CA GLY A 452 5.17 0.30 9.14
C GLY A 452 3.69 0.70 8.99
N LEU A 453 2.88 0.45 10.03
CA LEU A 453 1.47 0.85 10.05
C LEU A 453 1.31 2.38 10.06
N CYS A 454 2.14 3.12 10.81
CA CYS A 454 2.15 4.58 10.77
C CYS A 454 2.50 5.09 9.38
N ALA A 455 3.53 4.51 8.75
CA ALA A 455 3.99 4.92 7.42
C ALA A 455 2.87 4.76 6.37
N TRP A 456 2.24 3.58 6.32
CA TRP A 456 1.12 3.32 5.42
C TRP A 456 -0.06 4.27 5.68
N SER A 457 -0.42 4.48 6.95
CA SER A 457 -1.53 5.37 7.34
C SER A 457 -1.29 6.82 6.92
N ILE A 458 -0.06 7.33 7.08
CA ILE A 458 0.30 8.69 6.65
C ILE A 458 0.29 8.77 5.12
N GLN A 459 0.82 7.77 4.42
CA GLN A 459 0.88 7.81 2.96
C GLN A 459 -0.51 7.82 2.31
N ASN A 460 -1.49 7.16 2.91
CA ASN A 460 -2.88 7.16 2.42
C ASN A 460 -3.62 8.51 2.57
N THR A 461 -2.98 9.55 3.13
CA THR A 461 -3.49 10.92 3.00
C THR A 461 -3.36 11.47 1.57
N ILE A 462 -2.47 10.88 0.77
CA ILE A 462 -2.17 11.30 -0.61
C ILE A 462 -2.17 10.11 -1.60
N GLU A 463 -2.53 8.92 -1.14
CA GLU A 463 -2.65 7.69 -1.94
C GLU A 463 -3.90 6.90 -1.52
N PHE A 464 -4.16 5.80 -2.24
CA PHE A 464 -5.38 5.00 -2.12
C PHE A 464 -5.11 3.54 -1.70
N GLY A 465 -4.18 3.33 -0.74
CA GLY A 465 -3.71 2.01 -0.34
C GLY A 465 -4.80 1.07 0.18
N LEU A 466 -5.91 1.61 0.71
CA LEU A 466 -7.08 0.85 1.18
C LEU A 466 -7.65 -0.07 0.09
N TYR A 467 -7.60 0.37 -1.16
CA TYR A 467 -8.19 -0.35 -2.30
C TYR A 467 -7.25 -1.36 -2.95
N ILE A 468 -6.02 -1.50 -2.44
CA ILE A 468 -5.00 -2.43 -2.93
C ILE A 468 -4.84 -3.58 -1.93
N PRO A 469 -5.27 -4.81 -2.27
CA PRO A 469 -5.19 -5.97 -1.38
C PRO A 469 -3.79 -6.23 -0.82
N ALA A 470 -2.76 -6.16 -1.67
CA ALA A 470 -1.36 -6.32 -1.29
C ALA A 470 -0.89 -5.43 -0.12
N LEU A 471 -1.57 -4.30 0.11
CA LEU A 471 -1.23 -3.33 1.14
C LEU A 471 -2.26 -3.33 2.29
N SER A 472 -3.55 -3.33 1.96
CA SER A 472 -4.64 -3.26 2.94
C SER A 472 -4.76 -4.55 3.76
N TRP A 473 -4.66 -5.74 3.15
CA TRP A 473 -4.77 -7.01 3.87
C TRP A 473 -3.74 -7.17 5.00
N PRO A 474 -2.43 -7.04 4.73
CA PRO A 474 -1.43 -7.11 5.78
C PRO A 474 -1.59 -5.99 6.81
N PHE A 475 -1.96 -4.77 6.37
CA PHE A 475 -2.20 -3.66 7.28
C PHE A 475 -3.27 -3.99 8.32
N PHE A 476 -4.47 -4.41 7.89
CA PHE A 476 -5.57 -4.68 8.83
C PHE A 476 -5.31 -5.90 9.71
N LEU A 477 -4.67 -6.95 9.18
CA LEU A 477 -4.24 -8.10 9.97
C LEU A 477 -3.24 -7.70 11.08
N LEU A 478 -2.24 -6.88 10.75
CA LEU A 478 -1.24 -6.41 11.70
C LEU A 478 -1.80 -5.36 12.67
N LEU A 479 -2.74 -4.52 12.26
CA LEU A 479 -3.45 -3.57 13.13
C LEU A 479 -4.29 -4.31 14.17
N GLY A 480 -4.97 -5.39 13.75
CA GLY A 480 -5.69 -6.30 14.64
C GLY A 480 -4.75 -6.97 15.65
N TRP A 481 -3.61 -7.47 15.17
CA TRP A 481 -2.57 -8.02 16.05
C TRP A 481 -2.09 -6.99 17.08
N LEU A 482 -1.77 -5.77 16.64
CA LEU A 482 -1.29 -4.67 17.47
C LEU A 482 -2.28 -4.35 18.60
N TRP A 483 -3.57 -4.16 18.25
CA TRP A 483 -4.62 -3.90 19.24
C TRP A 483 -4.83 -5.09 20.19
N GLY A 484 -4.80 -6.31 19.66
CA GLY A 484 -4.95 -7.53 20.46
C GLY A 484 -3.85 -7.69 21.50
N ARG A 485 -2.60 -7.32 21.16
CA ARG A 485 -1.47 -7.31 22.11
C ARG A 485 -1.66 -6.27 23.20
N HIS A 486 -2.09 -5.06 22.85
CA HIS A 486 -2.36 -4.01 23.83
C HIS A 486 -3.46 -4.39 24.84
N VAL A 487 -4.56 -4.99 24.38
CA VAL A 487 -5.63 -5.46 25.28
C VAL A 487 -5.16 -6.59 26.20
N GLN A 488 -4.28 -7.48 25.72
CA GLN A 488 -3.70 -8.54 26.57
C GLN A 488 -2.79 -7.97 27.66
N GLU A 489 -1.97 -6.98 27.35
CA GLU A 489 -1.03 -6.39 28.29
C GLU A 489 -1.70 -5.49 29.33
N SER A 490 -2.86 -4.91 28.99
CA SER A 490 -3.64 -4.04 29.89
C SER A 490 -4.64 -4.78 30.79
N THR A 491 -4.89 -6.07 30.56
CA THR A 491 -5.80 -6.88 31.41
C THR A 491 -4.99 -7.56 32.53
N PRO A 492 -5.22 -7.25 33.82
CA PRO A 492 -4.48 -7.89 34.92
C PRO A 492 -4.70 -9.41 34.95
N SER A 493 -3.64 -10.19 35.08
CA SER A 493 -3.74 -11.63 35.33
C SER A 493 -4.29 -11.85 36.75
N ARG A 494 -5.44 -12.53 36.86
CA ARG A 494 -6.11 -12.84 38.14
C ARG A 494 -5.39 -13.88 39.01
N SER A 495 -4.08 -14.08 38.86
CA SER A 495 -3.30 -15.05 39.66
C SER A 495 -2.81 -14.50 41.00
N MET A 496 -3.33 -13.35 41.46
CA MET A 496 -3.04 -12.76 42.78
C MET A 496 -4.32 -12.19 43.42
N ALA A 497 -5.37 -13.00 43.51
CA ALA A 497 -6.54 -12.68 44.32
C ALA A 497 -6.98 -13.92 45.10
#